data_AF-A0A1W1C702-F1
#
_entry.id   AF-A0A1W1C702-F1
#
_cell.length_a   1.000
_cell.length_b   1.000
_cell.length_c   1.000
_cell.angle_alpha   90.00
_cell.angle_beta   90.00
_cell.angle_gamma   90.00
#
_symmetry.space_group_name_H-M   'P 1'
#
loop_
_entity.id
_entity.type
_entity.pdbx_description
1 polymer ?
#
loop_
_entity_poly.entity_id
_entity_poly.type
_entity_poly.pdbx_seq_one_letter_code
_entity_poly.pdbx_strand_id
1 'polypeptide(L)'
;MAYQNKNRTIDPKVDIELKNKILAGLESELIQKNVEYNSKAQYLNKKTAEMKLLKGNIAYIKKSIRKIKASITGDNSKKELNKDMSDFTLLKSRVEFNKKLYIQTLVKLEETKVLVSQNTKNLIVVTKAGVADSYSSPNKIKESFSILIILSFLYGIMTLIFTIIRDHKD
;
A
#
# COMPACT_ATOMS: atom_id res chain seq x y z
N MET A 1 -34.96 45.21 -4.89
CA MET A 1 -34.68 44.12 -5.85
C MET A 1 -33.87 44.53 -7.09
N ALA A 2 -33.31 45.75 -7.17
CA ALA A 2 -32.62 46.25 -8.38
C ALA A 2 -31.10 46.46 -8.24
N TYR A 3 -30.44 45.83 -7.25
CA TYR A 3 -28.97 45.93 -7.08
C TYR A 3 -28.23 44.62 -7.37
N GLN A 4 -28.93 43.48 -7.37
CA GLN A 4 -28.34 42.17 -7.65
C GLN A 4 -28.28 41.82 -9.16
N ASN A 5 -29.01 42.54 -10.01
CA ASN A 5 -29.14 42.19 -11.44
C ASN A 5 -28.16 42.95 -12.37
N LYS A 6 -27.42 43.94 -11.87
CA LYS A 6 -26.47 44.75 -12.67
C LYS A 6 -25.02 44.32 -12.52
N ASN A 7 -24.70 43.61 -11.43
CA ASN A 7 -23.36 43.17 -11.11
C ASN A 7 -23.27 41.65 -11.26
N ARG A 8 -23.08 41.19 -12.49
CA ARG A 8 -22.49 39.86 -12.82
C ARG A 8 -21.04 39.73 -12.32
N THR A 9 -20.66 40.44 -11.26
CA THR A 9 -19.38 40.27 -10.58
C THR A 9 -19.49 39.00 -9.75
N ILE A 10 -19.13 37.89 -10.37
CA ILE A 10 -18.62 36.73 -9.66
C ILE A 10 -17.61 37.28 -8.65
N ASP A 11 -17.85 37.04 -7.36
CA ASP A 11 -16.96 37.48 -6.29
C ASP A 11 -15.53 37.05 -6.64
N PRO A 12 -14.58 37.99 -6.80
CA PRO A 12 -13.20 37.68 -7.19
C PRO A 12 -12.56 36.63 -6.28
N LYS A 13 -13.00 36.53 -5.02
CA LYS A 13 -12.54 35.52 -4.07
C LYS A 13 -13.03 34.12 -4.45
N VAL A 14 -14.29 33.99 -4.84
CA VAL A 14 -14.90 32.72 -5.28
C VAL A 14 -14.26 32.25 -6.60
N ASP A 15 -13.93 33.18 -7.50
CA ASP A 15 -13.21 32.87 -8.74
C ASP A 15 -11.77 32.37 -8.48
N ILE A 16 -11.04 32.99 -7.55
CA ILE A 16 -9.69 32.55 -7.16
C ILE A 16 -9.72 31.18 -6.46
N GLU A 17 -10.68 30.94 -5.56
CA GLU A 17 -10.85 29.65 -4.89
C GLU A 17 -11.14 28.53 -5.90
N LEU A 18 -12.06 28.78 -6.83
CA LEU A 18 -12.38 27.85 -7.91
C LEU A 18 -11.15 27.57 -8.79
N LYS A 19 -10.39 28.60 -9.16
CA LYS A 19 -9.15 28.45 -9.93
C LYS A 19 -8.08 27.63 -9.18
N ASN A 20 -7.95 27.81 -7.86
CA ASN A 20 -7.05 27.00 -7.04
C ASN A 20 -7.51 25.53 -6.97
N LYS A 21 -8.82 25.26 -6.88
CA LYS A 21 -9.36 23.90 -6.94
C LYS A 21 -9.08 23.23 -8.28
N ILE A 22 -9.28 23.96 -9.39
CA ILE A 22 -8.95 23.48 -10.74
C ILE A 22 -7.45 23.23 -10.88
N LEU A 23 -6.61 24.12 -10.35
CA LEU A 23 -5.15 23.96 -10.33
C LEU A 23 -4.74 22.68 -9.60
N ALA A 24 -5.26 22.44 -8.40
CA ALA A 24 -4.98 21.21 -7.65
C ALA A 24 -5.42 19.95 -8.41
N GLY A 25 -6.57 19.99 -9.09
CA GLY A 25 -7.04 18.91 -9.96
C GLY A 25 -6.08 18.62 -11.11
N LEU A 26 -5.64 19.67 -11.82
CA LEU A 26 -4.69 19.54 -12.93
C LEU A 26 -3.31 19.05 -12.46
N GLU A 27 -2.84 19.47 -11.29
CA GLU A 27 -1.59 18.97 -10.71
C GLU A 27 -1.68 17.49 -10.35
N SER A 28 -2.82 17.03 -9.81
CA SER A 28 -3.08 15.61 -9.59
C SER A 28 -3.11 14.81 -10.89
N GLU A 29 -3.82 15.30 -11.90
CA GLU A 29 -3.88 14.66 -13.23
C GLU A 29 -2.50 14.59 -13.89
N LEU A 30 -1.69 15.65 -13.75
CA LEU A 30 -0.32 15.68 -14.24
C LEU A 30 0.52 14.56 -13.61
N ILE A 31 0.42 14.37 -12.30
CA ILE A 31 1.15 13.30 -11.59
C ILE A 31 0.71 11.94 -12.14
N GLN A 32 -0.60 11.69 -12.23
CA GLN A 32 -1.13 10.43 -12.75
C GLN A 32 -0.63 10.13 -14.17
N LYS A 33 -0.66 11.12 -15.07
CA LYS A 33 -0.18 10.96 -16.45
C LYS A 33 1.33 10.77 -16.54
N ASN A 34 2.13 11.37 -15.67
CA ASN A 34 3.57 11.11 -15.61
C ASN A 34 3.88 9.70 -15.08
N VAL A 35 3.16 9.23 -14.07
CA VAL A 35 3.28 7.84 -13.58
C VAL A 35 2.93 6.85 -14.70
N GLU A 36 1.82 7.08 -15.40
CA GLU A 36 1.41 6.29 -16.56
C GLU A 36 2.49 6.27 -17.65
N TYR A 37 3.07 7.43 -17.96
CA TYR A 37 4.15 7.55 -18.96
C TYR A 37 5.39 6.79 -18.56
N ASN A 38 5.83 6.91 -17.30
CA ASN A 38 7.01 6.23 -16.79
C ASN A 38 6.81 4.72 -16.70
N SER A 39 5.61 4.27 -16.34
CA SER A 39 5.26 2.84 -16.36
C SER A 39 5.34 2.30 -17.78
N LYS A 40 4.64 2.94 -18.74
CA LYS A 40 4.65 2.56 -20.16
C LYS A 40 6.05 2.62 -20.77
N ALA A 41 6.87 3.60 -20.40
CA ALA A 41 8.24 3.74 -20.90
C ALA A 41 9.18 2.59 -20.51
N GLN A 42 8.85 1.81 -19.49
CA GLN A 42 9.66 0.65 -19.08
C GLN A 42 9.55 -0.52 -20.06
N TYR A 43 8.44 -0.63 -20.77
CA TYR A 43 8.16 -1.77 -21.66
C TYR A 43 7.74 -1.37 -23.08
N LEU A 44 7.41 -0.10 -23.35
CA LEU A 44 7.10 0.43 -24.68
C LEU A 44 8.19 1.36 -25.21
N ASN A 45 8.42 1.28 -26.51
CA ASN A 45 9.30 2.22 -27.20
C ASN A 45 8.70 3.64 -27.16
N LYS A 46 9.52 4.64 -26.83
CA LYS A 46 9.13 6.06 -26.76
C LYS A 46 8.58 6.63 -28.08
N LYS A 47 8.78 5.95 -29.21
CA LYS A 47 8.32 6.36 -30.56
C LYS A 47 6.91 5.88 -30.92
N THR A 48 6.24 5.11 -30.08
CA THR A 48 4.87 4.65 -30.37
C THR A 48 3.88 5.83 -30.35
N ALA A 49 2.77 5.69 -31.10
CA ALA A 49 1.71 6.70 -31.15
C ALA A 49 1.14 6.98 -29.75
N GLU A 50 1.00 5.93 -28.93
CA GLU A 50 0.53 6.01 -27.54
C GLU A 50 1.47 6.87 -26.67
N MET A 51 2.79 6.64 -26.73
CA MET A 51 3.76 7.42 -25.96
C MET A 51 3.80 8.89 -26.40
N LYS A 52 3.61 9.16 -27.70
CA LYS A 52 3.53 10.53 -28.24
C LYS A 52 2.26 11.24 -27.76
N LEU A 53 1.12 10.56 -27.78
CA LEU A 53 -0.15 11.10 -27.28
C LEU A 53 -0.06 11.43 -25.79
N LEU A 54 0.47 10.51 -24.98
CA LEU A 54 0.62 10.69 -23.55
C LEU A 54 1.56 11.87 -23.19
N LYS A 55 2.67 12.01 -23.93
CA LYS A 55 3.56 13.17 -23.82
C LYS A 55 2.85 14.48 -24.23
N GLY A 56 2.02 14.44 -25.25
CA GLY A 56 1.18 15.58 -25.68
C GLY A 56 0.21 16.02 -24.58
N ASN A 57 -0.48 15.06 -23.95
CA ASN A 57 -1.39 15.32 -22.84
C ASN A 57 -0.66 15.95 -21.64
N ILE A 58 0.51 15.41 -21.26
CA ILE A 58 1.35 15.99 -20.21
C ILE A 58 1.75 17.43 -20.54
N ALA A 59 2.13 17.72 -21.79
CA ALA A 59 2.50 19.07 -22.21
C ALA A 59 1.31 20.04 -22.15
N TYR A 60 0.12 19.58 -22.56
CA TYR A 60 -1.12 20.34 -22.49
C TYR A 60 -1.49 20.68 -21.04
N ILE A 61 -1.50 19.69 -20.15
CA ILE A 61 -1.81 19.89 -18.71
C ILE A 61 -0.82 20.89 -18.09
N LYS A 62 0.48 20.77 -18.37
CA LYS A 62 1.49 21.73 -17.92
C LYS A 62 1.22 23.16 -18.42
N LYS A 63 0.75 23.31 -19.67
CA LYS A 63 0.40 24.62 -20.24
C LYS A 63 -0.83 25.22 -19.53
N SER A 64 -1.84 24.41 -19.26
CA SER A 64 -3.05 24.82 -18.54
C SER A 64 -2.74 25.27 -17.12
N ILE A 65 -1.88 24.54 -16.40
CA ILE A 65 -1.38 24.93 -15.07
C ILE A 65 -0.72 26.31 -15.10
N ARG A 66 0.18 26.57 -16.06
CA ARG A 66 0.84 27.87 -16.20
C ARG A 66 -0.16 29.00 -16.45
N LYS A 67 -1.13 28.77 -17.33
CA LYS A 67 -2.17 29.76 -17.66
C LYS A 67 -2.99 30.12 -16.41
N ILE A 68 -3.43 29.13 -15.65
CA ILE A 68 -4.23 29.35 -14.44
C ILE A 68 -3.40 30.05 -13.35
N LYS A 69 -2.15 29.62 -13.15
CA LYS A 69 -1.25 30.27 -12.19
C LYS A 69 -0.98 31.73 -12.54
N ALA A 70 -0.81 32.06 -13.82
CA ALA A 70 -0.70 33.45 -14.28
C ALA A 70 -2.00 34.25 -14.02
N SER A 71 -3.17 33.65 -14.29
CA SER A 71 -4.47 34.28 -14.02
C SER A 71 -4.78 34.47 -12.52
N ILE A 72 -4.18 33.68 -11.63
CA ILE A 72 -4.30 33.85 -10.17
C ILE A 72 -3.36 34.94 -9.65
N THR A 73 -2.14 35.02 -10.21
CA THR A 73 -1.09 35.94 -9.74
C THR A 73 -1.28 37.37 -10.23
N GLY A 74 -2.04 37.58 -11.32
CA GLY A 74 -2.43 38.90 -11.80
C GLY A 74 -1.26 39.69 -12.38
N ASP A 75 -1.53 40.41 -13.47
CA ASP A 75 -0.55 41.28 -14.12
C ASP A 75 -0.22 42.49 -13.22
N ASN A 76 0.88 42.40 -12.47
CA ASN A 76 1.80 43.45 -11.98
C ASN A 76 1.32 44.91 -11.73
N SER A 77 0.07 45.18 -11.36
CA SER A 77 -0.44 46.58 -11.36
C SER A 77 -0.92 47.14 -10.01
N LYS A 78 -0.95 46.38 -8.90
CA LYS A 78 -1.31 46.92 -7.56
C LYS A 78 -0.56 46.16 -6.46
N LYS A 79 0.64 46.65 -6.15
CA LYS A 79 1.71 45.90 -5.50
C LYS A 79 1.71 45.90 -3.96
N GLU A 80 0.86 46.65 -3.27
CA GLU A 80 1.03 46.83 -1.82
C GLU A 80 -0.13 46.36 -0.94
N LEU A 81 -1.37 46.25 -1.44
CA LEU A 81 -2.48 45.69 -0.64
C LEU A 81 -2.63 44.18 -0.77
N ASN A 82 -2.07 43.59 -1.83
CA ASN A 82 -2.30 42.18 -2.19
C ASN A 82 -1.23 41.23 -1.62
N LYS A 83 -0.07 41.75 -1.18
CA LYS A 83 1.05 40.90 -0.75
C LYS A 83 0.80 40.33 0.64
N ASP A 84 0.42 41.18 1.60
CA ASP A 84 0.17 40.76 2.99
C ASP A 84 -1.05 39.83 3.11
N MET A 85 -2.12 40.09 2.36
CA MET A 85 -3.32 39.25 2.35
C MET A 85 -3.08 37.92 1.61
N SER A 86 -2.28 37.92 0.55
CA SER A 86 -1.91 36.71 -0.18
C SER A 86 -0.98 35.82 0.65
N ASP A 87 0.02 36.42 1.31
CA ASP A 87 0.95 35.72 2.18
C ASP A 87 0.22 35.14 3.41
N PHE A 88 -0.71 35.87 4.02
CA PHE A 88 -1.55 35.37 5.11
C PHE A 88 -2.46 34.20 4.65
N THR A 89 -3.06 34.32 3.47
CA THR A 89 -3.94 33.26 2.92
C THR A 89 -3.13 32.02 2.55
N LEU A 90 -1.93 32.20 2.01
CA LEU A 90 -1.00 31.12 1.69
C LEU A 90 -0.53 30.41 2.96
N LEU A 91 -0.19 31.18 4.00
CA LEU A 91 0.22 30.64 5.29
C LEU A 91 -0.93 29.85 5.95
N LYS A 92 -2.15 30.40 5.93
CA LYS A 92 -3.35 29.72 6.46
C LYS A 92 -3.66 28.45 5.67
N SER A 93 -3.56 28.49 4.35
CA SER A 93 -3.75 27.32 3.49
C SER A 93 -2.70 26.23 3.78
N ARG A 94 -1.44 26.62 4.00
CA ARG A 94 -0.37 25.70 4.40
C ARG A 94 -0.64 25.06 5.77
N VAL A 95 -1.13 25.82 6.74
CA VAL A 95 -1.51 25.30 8.06
C VAL A 95 -2.66 24.29 7.94
N GLU A 96 -3.71 24.63 7.19
CA GLU A 96 -4.85 23.73 6.95
C GLU A 96 -4.45 22.47 6.17
N PHE A 97 -3.56 22.60 5.18
CA PHE A 97 -3.02 21.46 4.44
C PHE A 97 -2.22 20.53 5.35
N ASN A 98 -1.29 21.08 6.15
CA ASN A 98 -0.50 20.29 7.10
C ASN A 98 -1.38 19.62 8.16
N LYS A 99 -2.43 20.30 8.63
CA LYS A 99 -3.42 19.73 9.55
C LYS A 99 -4.16 18.55 8.92
N LYS A 100 -4.62 18.67 7.68
CA LYS A 100 -5.26 17.58 6.94
C LYS A 100 -4.31 16.39 6.72
N LEU A 101 -3.06 16.66 6.37
CA LEU A 101 -2.03 15.62 6.20
C LEU A 101 -1.73 14.88 7.51
N TYR A 102 -1.64 15.62 8.62
CA TYR A 102 -1.46 15.05 9.96
C TYR A 102 -2.63 14.14 10.35
N ILE A 103 -3.87 14.61 10.18
CA ILE A 103 -5.07 13.81 10.44
C ILE A 103 -5.08 12.56 9.57
N GLN A 104 -4.77 12.68 8.28
CA GLN A 104 -4.72 11.54 7.37
C GLN A 104 -3.64 10.52 7.77
N THR A 105 -2.49 11.00 8.25
CA THR A 105 -1.40 10.13 8.72
C THR A 105 -1.79 9.41 10.01
N LEU A 106 -2.48 10.08 10.93
CA LEU A 106 -3.03 9.43 12.13
C LEU A 106 -4.08 8.37 11.77
N VAL A 107 -5.01 8.68 10.86
CA VAL A 107 -6.00 7.72 10.38
C VAL A 107 -5.31 6.51 9.75
N LYS A 108 -4.30 6.73 8.89
CA LYS A 108 -3.55 5.64 8.26
C LYS A 108 -2.73 4.83 9.26
N LEU A 109 -2.17 5.47 10.30
CA LEU A 109 -1.48 4.78 11.38
C LEU A 109 -2.44 3.88 12.16
N GLU A 110 -3.64 4.38 12.49
CA GLU A 110 -4.65 3.61 13.20
C GLU A 110 -5.18 2.46 12.34
N GLU A 111 -5.46 2.72 11.05
CA GLU A 111 -5.79 1.68 10.07
C GLU A 111 -4.67 0.63 9.96
N THR A 112 -3.41 1.05 9.94
CA THR A 112 -2.26 0.14 9.91
C THR A 112 -2.17 -0.69 11.19
N LYS A 113 -2.43 -0.12 12.37
CA LYS A 113 -2.48 -0.89 13.63
C LYS A 113 -3.60 -1.93 13.61
N VAL A 114 -4.77 -1.57 13.09
CA VAL A 114 -5.90 -2.49 12.93
C VAL A 114 -5.51 -3.60 11.96
N LEU A 115 -4.93 -3.28 10.81
CA LEU A 115 -4.45 -4.25 9.82
C LEU A 115 -3.34 -5.14 10.39
N VAL A 116 -2.40 -4.61 11.17
CA VAL A 116 -1.35 -5.41 11.83
C VAL A 116 -1.97 -6.33 12.86
N SER A 117 -2.90 -5.87 13.70
CA SER A 117 -3.60 -6.72 14.67
C SER A 117 -4.41 -7.83 13.99
N GLN A 118 -5.09 -7.52 12.87
CA GLN A 118 -5.80 -8.51 12.06
C GLN A 118 -4.85 -9.49 11.38
N ASN A 119 -3.72 -9.02 10.84
CA ASN A 119 -2.70 -9.88 10.25
C ASN A 119 -1.97 -10.72 11.29
N THR A 120 -1.75 -10.26 12.53
CA THR A 120 -1.23 -11.09 13.62
C THR A 120 -2.23 -12.19 13.96
N LYS A 121 -3.53 -11.89 14.06
CA LYS A 121 -4.58 -12.92 14.26
C LYS A 121 -4.63 -13.90 13.10
N ASN A 122 -4.54 -13.44 11.86
CA ASN A 122 -4.56 -14.29 10.67
C ASN A 122 -3.26 -15.08 10.47
N LEU A 123 -2.08 -14.54 10.81
CA LEU A 123 -0.83 -15.31 10.83
C LEU A 123 -0.92 -16.42 11.87
N ILE A 124 -1.49 -16.15 13.06
CA ILE A 124 -1.73 -17.18 14.08
C ILE A 124 -2.68 -18.26 13.54
N VAL A 125 -3.73 -17.88 12.82
CA VAL A 125 -4.70 -18.83 12.23
C VAL A 125 -4.10 -19.62 11.05
N VAL A 126 -3.29 -19.00 10.19
CA VAL A 126 -2.60 -19.68 9.06
C VAL A 126 -1.48 -20.59 9.56
N THR A 127 -0.79 -20.25 10.67
CA THR A 127 0.10 -21.21 11.34
C THR A 127 -0.65 -22.31 12.10
N LYS A 128 -1.94 -22.15 12.34
CA LYS A 128 -2.80 -23.16 13.00
C LYS A 128 -3.67 -23.95 12.01
N ALA A 129 -3.36 -23.88 10.72
CA ALA A 129 -3.97 -24.73 9.69
C ALA A 129 -2.85 -25.34 8.83
N GLY A 130 -2.03 -26.20 9.45
CA GLY A 130 -0.89 -26.79 8.76
C GLY A 130 -0.01 -27.73 9.59
N VAL A 131 -0.55 -28.41 10.60
CA VAL A 131 0.05 -29.67 11.04
C VAL A 131 -1.00 -30.74 10.84
N ALA A 132 -0.96 -31.32 9.63
CA ALA A 132 -1.42 -32.67 9.42
C ALA A 132 -0.81 -33.54 10.53
N ASP A 133 -1.62 -34.47 11.03
CA ASP A 133 -1.20 -35.55 11.91
C ASP A 133 0.04 -36.23 11.30
N SER A 134 1.21 -35.88 11.80
CA SER A 134 2.45 -36.58 11.49
C SER A 134 3.36 -36.44 12.69
N TYR A 135 3.06 -37.32 13.66
CA TYR A 135 4.05 -38.16 14.32
C TYR A 135 5.42 -37.51 14.50
N SER A 136 5.53 -36.60 15.46
CA SER A 136 6.83 -36.18 15.97
C SER A 136 6.79 -36.15 17.50
N SER A 137 6.97 -37.34 18.08
CA SER A 137 7.56 -37.44 19.40
C SER A 137 8.99 -37.97 19.20
N PRO A 138 10.04 -37.21 19.56
CA PRO A 138 11.42 -37.67 19.42
C PRO A 138 11.75 -38.61 20.59
N ASN A 139 11.05 -39.73 20.70
CA ASN A 139 11.30 -40.76 21.71
C ASN A 139 11.88 -42.01 21.05
N LYS A 140 12.94 -41.83 20.24
CA LYS A 140 13.61 -42.93 19.52
C LYS A 140 14.05 -44.06 20.47
N ILE A 141 14.39 -43.72 21.71
CA ILE A 141 14.79 -44.69 22.75
C ILE A 141 13.65 -45.65 23.10
N LYS A 142 12.40 -45.17 23.20
CA LYS A 142 11.25 -46.02 23.57
C LYS A 142 10.89 -46.99 22.44
N GLU A 143 10.95 -46.52 21.19
CA GLU A 143 10.68 -47.35 20.01
C GLU A 143 11.78 -48.40 19.80
N SER A 144 13.05 -48.02 19.94
CA SER A 144 14.17 -48.97 19.92
C SER A 144 14.08 -50.00 21.04
N PHE A 145 13.59 -49.62 22.23
CA PHE A 145 13.41 -50.57 23.34
C PHE A 145 12.29 -51.58 23.07
N SER A 146 11.19 -51.14 22.46
CA SER A 146 10.08 -52.02 22.06
C SER A 146 10.54 -53.08 21.05
N ILE A 147 11.31 -52.68 20.02
CA ILE A 147 11.85 -53.62 19.03
C ILE A 147 12.82 -54.62 19.66
N LEU A 148 13.64 -54.18 20.63
CA LEU A 148 14.59 -55.02 21.35
C LEU A 148 13.87 -56.13 22.14
N ILE A 149 12.79 -55.77 22.84
CA ILE A 149 11.98 -56.73 23.61
C ILE A 149 11.40 -57.81 22.69
N ILE A 150 10.79 -57.40 21.57
CA ILE A 150 10.23 -58.32 20.58
C ILE A 150 11.30 -59.27 20.04
N LEU A 151 12.48 -58.74 19.71
CA LEU A 151 13.59 -59.55 19.19
C LEU A 151 14.10 -60.55 20.24
N SER A 152 14.15 -60.16 21.52
CA SER A 152 14.55 -61.02 22.63
C SER A 152 13.56 -62.17 22.86
N PHE A 153 12.25 -61.92 22.73
CA PHE A 153 11.24 -62.96 22.78
C PHE A 153 11.40 -63.95 21.63
N LEU A 154 11.61 -63.45 20.40
CA LEU A 154 11.81 -64.28 19.22
C LEU A 154 13.06 -65.16 19.37
N TYR A 155 14.15 -64.59 19.87
CA TYR A 155 15.38 -65.33 20.17
C TYR A 155 15.15 -66.43 21.22
N GLY A 156 14.41 -66.10 22.29
CA GLY A 156 13.99 -67.05 23.33
C GLY A 156 13.24 -68.26 22.74
N ILE A 157 12.28 -68.01 21.85
CA ILE A 157 11.52 -69.09 21.19
C ILE A 157 12.45 -69.95 20.32
N MET A 158 13.34 -69.32 19.55
CA MET A 158 14.29 -70.05 18.68
C MET A 158 15.26 -70.92 19.47
N THR A 159 15.81 -70.44 20.60
CA THR A 159 16.67 -71.28 21.46
C THR A 159 15.89 -72.43 22.10
N LEU A 160 14.61 -72.23 22.41
CA LEU A 160 13.77 -73.28 22.99
C LEU A 160 13.46 -74.36 21.95
N ILE A 161 13.12 -73.96 20.72
CA ILE A 161 12.97 -74.89 19.59
C ILE A 161 14.27 -75.65 19.33
N PHE A 162 15.41 -74.95 19.28
CA PHE A 162 16.71 -75.61 19.07
C PHE A 162 17.07 -76.57 20.22
N THR A 163 16.72 -76.21 21.46
CA THR A 163 16.91 -77.07 22.63
C THR A 163 16.03 -78.31 22.55
N ILE A 164 14.76 -78.17 22.18
CA ILE A 164 13.84 -79.30 21.99
C ILE A 164 14.34 -80.23 20.88
N ILE A 165 14.83 -79.66 19.76
CA ILE A 165 15.40 -80.45 18.65
C ILE A 165 16.68 -81.17 19.10
N ARG A 166 17.54 -80.52 19.90
CA ARG A 166 18.75 -81.14 20.44
C ARG A 166 18.43 -82.24 21.43
N ASP A 167 17.44 -82.04 22.29
CA ASP A 167 16.98 -83.02 23.28
C ASP A 167 16.35 -84.26 22.62
N HIS A 168 15.82 -84.12 21.40
CA HIS A 168 15.34 -85.24 20.59
C HIS A 168 16.44 -85.90 19.73
N LYS A 169 17.70 -85.46 19.81
CA LYS A 169 18.81 -85.99 19.02
C LYS A 169 19.82 -86.82 19.84
N ASP A 170 19.74 -86.80 21.17
CA ASP A 170 20.39 -87.76 22.06
C ASP A 170 19.42 -88.91 22.39
#